data_AF-A0AAU2XKS7-F1
#
_entry.id   AF-A0AAU2XKS7-F1
#
_cell.length_a   1.000
_cell.length_b   1.000
_cell.length_c   1.000
_cell.angle_alpha   90.00
_cell.angle_beta   90.00
_cell.angle_gamma   90.00
#
_symmetry.space_group_name_H-M   'P 1'
#
loop_
_entity.id
_entity.type
_entity.pdbx_description
1 polymer ?
#
loop_
_entity_poly.entity_id
_entity_poly.type
_entity_poly.pdbx_seq_one_letter_code
_entity_poly.pdbx_strand_id
1 'polypeptide(L)' 'MDEIQAPPGAILLISVWWEPAPSGLRARVVRTLDAREPGGEILLLAGRQEVMAVVEEWLNSWEQSHR' A
#
# COMPACT_ATOMS: atom_id res chain seq x y z
N MET A 1 3.57 5.32 32.04
CA MET A 1 2.44 5.98 31.38
C MET A 1 2.53 5.50 29.94
N ASP A 2 1.79 4.44 29.62
CA ASP A 2 1.85 3.83 28.29
C ASP A 2 1.26 4.83 27.30
N GLU A 3 2.08 5.21 26.33
CA GLU A 3 1.68 6.05 25.22
C GLU A 3 0.76 5.20 24.34
N ILE A 4 -0.56 5.39 24.50
CA ILE A 4 -1.54 4.74 23.61
C ILE A 4 -1.32 5.39 22.25
N GLN A 5 -0.51 4.74 21.40
CA GLN A 5 -0.36 5.15 20.01
C GLN A 5 -1.76 5.17 19.38
N ALA A 6 -2.18 6.36 18.95
CA ALA A 6 -3.39 6.49 18.17
C ALA A 6 -3.32 5.52 16.99
N PRO A 7 -4.42 4.80 16.67
CA PRO A 7 -4.41 3.88 15.55
C PRO A 7 -4.07 4.66 14.26
N PRO A 8 -3.34 4.03 13.32
CA PRO A 8 -2.99 4.69 12.05
C PRO A 8 -4.27 5.11 11.31
N GLY A 9 -4.31 6.37 10.86
CA GLY A 9 -5.47 6.94 10.16
C GLY A 9 -5.64 6.45 8.71
N ALA A 10 -4.61 5.83 8.14
CA ALA A 10 -4.66 5.17 6.85
C ALA A 10 -3.56 4.09 6.76
N ILE A 11 -3.81 3.02 6.02
CA ILE A 11 -2.90 1.87 5.91
C ILE A 11 -2.71 1.49 4.44
N LEU A 12 -1.45 1.33 4.05
CA LEU A 12 -1.05 0.79 2.75
C LEU A 12 -0.24 -0.49 2.99
N LEU A 13 -0.79 -1.63 2.57
CA LEU A 13 -0.12 -2.93 2.66
C LEU A 13 0.49 -3.31 1.32
N ILE A 14 1.79 -3.60 1.30
CA ILE A 14 2.51 -4.00 0.09
C ILE A 14 3.12 -5.37 0.31
N SER A 15 2.62 -6.38 -0.42
CA SER A 15 3.21 -7.72 -0.46
C SER A 15 4.05 -7.83 -1.73
N VAL A 16 5.36 -8.04 -1.62
CA VAL A 16 6.27 -8.20 -2.78
C VAL A 16 6.75 -9.64 -2.86
N TRP A 17 6.78 -10.21 -4.05
CA TRP A 17 7.38 -11.52 -4.29
C TRP A 17 8.14 -11.54 -5.63
N TRP A 18 9.02 -12.53 -5.78
CA TRP A 18 9.70 -12.80 -7.03
C TRP A 18 8.97 -13.91 -7.78
N GLU A 19 8.57 -13.65 -9.02
CA GLU A 19 8.07 -14.68 -9.92
C GLU A 19 9.23 -15.27 -10.74
N PRO A 20 9.39 -16.60 -10.77
CA PRO A 20 10.43 -17.24 -11.58
C PRO A 20 10.09 -17.24 -13.08
N ALA A 21 8.81 -17.20 -13.47
CA ALA A 21 8.37 -17.18 -14.86
C ALA A 21 6.99 -16.48 -15.01
N PRO A 22 6.87 -15.36 -15.76
CA PRO A 22 7.98 -14.57 -16.31
C PRO A 22 8.87 -14.05 -15.17
N SER A 23 10.19 -14.02 -15.38
CA SER A 23 11.11 -13.58 -14.34
C SER A 23 10.89 -12.11 -14.02
N GLY A 24 10.50 -11.80 -12.79
CA GLY A 24 10.20 -10.43 -12.42
C GLY A 24 9.72 -10.25 -11.00
N LEU A 25 9.88 -9.02 -10.51
CA LEU A 25 9.31 -8.61 -9.24
C LEU A 25 7.81 -8.38 -9.43
N ARG A 26 7.01 -8.94 -8.54
CA ARG A 26 5.58 -8.65 -8.44
C ARG A 26 5.27 -8.04 -7.11
N ALA A 27 4.22 -7.23 -7.11
CA ALA A 27 3.65 -6.74 -5.88
C ALA A 27 2.13 -6.80 -5.92
N ARG A 28 1.55 -7.05 -4.76
CA ARG A 28 0.15 -6.81 -4.47
C ARG A 28 0.10 -5.65 -3.49
N VAL A 29 -0.49 -4.55 -3.91
CA VAL A 29 -0.75 -3.38 -3.07
C VAL A 29 -2.20 -3.39 -2.66
N VAL A 30 -2.46 -3.21 -1.37
CA VAL A 30 -3.80 -3.08 -0.80
C VAL A 30 -3.86 -1.79 -0.02
N ARG A 31 -4.78 -0.88 -0.40
CA ARG A 31 -5.04 0.35 0.37
C ARG A 31 -6.28 0.15 1.23
N THR A 32 -6.22 0.50 2.52
CA THR A 32 -7.40 0.48 3.40
C THR A 32 -7.35 1.61 4.43
N LEU A 33 -8.52 2.10 4.83
CA LEU A 33 -8.67 3.02 5.96
C LEU A 33 -8.86 2.27 7.29
N ASP A 34 -9.19 0.98 7.23
CA ASP A 34 -9.30 0.09 8.39
C ASP A 34 -8.58 -1.24 8.10
N ALA A 35 -7.56 -1.57 8.89
CA ALA A 35 -6.85 -2.86 8.78
C ALA A 35 -7.73 -4.08 9.08
N ARG A 36 -8.88 -3.89 9.72
CA ARG A 36 -9.82 -4.95 10.10
C ARG A 36 -10.84 -5.24 8.99
N GLU A 37 -10.99 -4.33 8.03
CA GLU A 37 -11.90 -4.52 6.91
C GLU A 37 -11.13 -4.92 5.63
N PRO A 38 -11.37 -6.12 5.08
CA PRO A 38 -10.68 -6.60 3.88
C PRO A 38 -11.13 -5.92 2.57
N GLY A 39 -11.87 -4.80 2.64
CA GLY A 39 -12.48 -4.11 1.50
C GLY A 39 -11.56 -3.21 0.68
N GLY A 40 -10.24 -3.33 0.85
CA GLY A 40 -9.27 -2.47 0.17
C GLY A 40 -9.19 -2.72 -1.34
N GLU A 41 -8.88 -1.67 -2.11
CA GLU A 41 -8.53 -1.82 -3.52
C GLU A 41 -7.24 -2.63 -3.66
N ILE A 42 -7.26 -3.65 -4.52
CA ILE A 42 -6.13 -4.55 -4.77
C ILE A 42 -5.51 -4.20 -6.12
N LEU A 43 -4.25 -3.79 -6.12
CA LEU A 43 -3.46 -3.54 -7.33
C LEU A 43 -2.38 -4.62 -7.46
N LEU A 44 -2.32 -5.28 -8.61
CA LEU A 44 -1.27 -6.23 -8.97
C LEU A 44 -0.28 -5.54 -9.91
N LEU A 45 0.96 -5.40 -9.48
CA LEU A 45 1.99 -4.59 -10.14
C LEU A 45 3.18 -5.46 -10.55
N ALA A 46 3.82 -5.06 -11.64
CA ALA A 46 5.00 -5.68 -12.23
C ALA A 46 6.21 -4.75 -12.14
N GLY A 47 7.18 -5.11 -11.32
CA GLY A 47 8.43 -4.39 -11.23
C GLY A 47 8.42 -3.21 -10.27
N ARG A 48 9.62 -2.76 -9.93
CA ARG A 48 9.86 -1.77 -8.88
C ARG A 48 9.25 -0.39 -9.19
N GLN A 49 9.29 0.04 -10.46
CA GLN A 49 8.83 1.37 -10.84
C GLN A 49 7.32 1.55 -10.64
N GLU A 50 6.53 0.54 -11.02
CA GLU A 50 5.08 0.55 -10.82
C GLU A 50 4.72 0.61 -9.32
N VAL A 51 5.43 -0.15 -8.48
CA VAL A 51 5.24 -0.12 -7.03
C VAL A 51 5.52 1.27 -6.45
N MET A 52 6.62 1.90 -6.86
CA MET A 52 6.97 3.25 -6.39
C MET A 52 5.93 4.28 -6.82
N ALA A 53 5.46 4.21 -8.07
CA ALA A 53 4.45 5.14 -8.60
C ALA A 53 3.14 5.08 -7.81
N VAL A 54 2.67 3.87 -7.47
CA VAL A 54 1.44 3.68 -6.68
C VAL A 54 1.59 4.21 -5.24
N VAL A 55 2.78 4.05 -4.64
CA VAL A 55 3.06 4.60 -3.30
C VAL A 55 3.05 6.13 -3.33
N GLU A 56 3.72 6.73 -4.31
CA GLU A 56 3.76 8.19 -4.48
C GLU A 56 2.37 8.76 -4.73
N GLU A 57 1.58 8.14 -5.60
CA GLU A 57 0.19 8.54 -5.86
C GLU A 57 -0.66 8.50 -4.58
N TRP A 58 -0.56 7.42 -3.82
CA TRP A 58 -1.33 7.26 -2.58
C TRP A 58 -0.96 8.32 -1.53
N LEU A 59 0.33 8.58 -1.33
CA LEU A 59 0.79 9.62 -0.40
C LEU A 59 0.31 11.02 -0.83
N ASN A 60 0.45 11.35 -2.11
CA ASN A 60 -0.02 12.62 -2.66
C ASN A 60 -1.54 12.80 -2.47
N SER A 61 -2.33 11.75 -2.72
CA SER A 61 -3.79 11.80 -2.51
C SER A 61 -4.16 11.97 -1.03
N TRP A 62 -3.41 11.33 -0.13
CA TRP A 62 -3.64 11.44 1.30
C TRP A 62 -3.32 12.86 1.81
N GLU A 63 -2.17 13.42 1.40
CA GLU A 63 -1.78 14.79 1.75
C GLU A 63 -2.78 15.84 1.28
N GLN A 64 -3.32 15.69 0.07
CA GLN A 64 -4.34 16.61 -0.46
C GLN A 64 -5.66 16.54 0.32
N SER A 65 -6.03 15.36 0.81
CA SER A 65 -7.28 15.14 1.54
C SER A 65 -7.22 15.61 3.00
N HIS A 66 -6.02 15.90 3.51
CA HIS A 66 -5.76 16.30 4.90
C HIS A 66 -5.09 17.69 5.02
N ARG A 67 -5.07 18.47 3.92
CA ARG A 67 -4.80 19.91 3.93
C ARG A 67 -6.08 20.69 4.21
#